data_AF-A0A3L7TU62-F1
#
_entry.id   AF-A0A3L7TU62-F1
#
_cell.length_a   1.000
_cell.length_b   1.000
_cell.length_c   1.000
_cell.angle_alpha   90.00
_cell.angle_beta   90.00
_cell.angle_gamma   90.00
#
_symmetry.space_group_name_H-M   'P 1'
#
loop_
_entity.id
_entity.type
_entity.pdbx_description
1 polymer ?
#
loop_
_entity_poly.entity_id
_entity_poly.type
_entity_poly.pdbx_seq_one_letter_code
_entity_poly.pdbx_strand_id
1 'polypeptide(L)'
;MPEVNFDGLIGPTHSYAGLSYGNVASSKNQGALSNPRAAALQGLAKMEAVAALGVLQGVLPPHERPHVPTLRAHGYSGSDAEILALVAQENSVLLARVSSASAMWTANAATVLPSADTADGRTHFVTANLRAMFHRTIEPVVTARALEATFQNPARFAVHEALPSNSSDDYGDEGAANHTRLTASSDNSGDARGVHLFVYGAAQSSTRTPARFPARQTRSASERVAQLARLDPARCVFAQQNADAIDAGVFHNDVICVGNGNALFCHEDAFETREATLNALRAAVGETLTIIELTREEITLEEVVKSYLFNSQLLTLPDHTMALLCPIECAENPRVKAAIDRVLADSGTSLSRAIFMDVRESMRNGGGPACLRLRVPLSDADLRAVNQETLLTPAKLAALRVWVNTHYRETLHADDLADPALLRESRSALDELTRLLALGNIYDFQR
;
A
#
# COMPACT_ATOMS: atom_id res chain seq x y z
N MET A 1 -5.86 2.42 -21.30
CA MET A 1 -5.73 1.91 -19.91
C MET A 1 -4.82 0.69 -19.87
N PRO A 2 -3.59 0.85 -19.39
CA PRO A 2 -3.16 -0.16 -18.42
C PRO A 2 -2.57 0.49 -17.17
N GLU A 3 -3.44 1.05 -16.30
CA GLU A 3 -3.12 1.02 -14.87
C GLU A 3 -3.36 -0.42 -14.39
N VAL A 4 -2.31 -1.05 -13.88
CA VAL A 4 -2.37 -2.38 -13.28
C VAL A 4 -2.30 -2.21 -11.77
N ASN A 5 -3.19 -2.87 -11.02
CA ASN A 5 -3.01 -2.94 -9.56
C ASN A 5 -2.22 -4.20 -9.21
N PHE A 6 -1.08 -4.00 -8.56
CA PHE A 6 -0.27 -5.08 -7.99
C PHE A 6 -0.61 -5.20 -6.51
N ASP A 7 -1.35 -6.24 -6.17
CA ASP A 7 -1.76 -6.49 -4.80
C ASP A 7 -0.73 -7.34 -4.04
N GLY A 8 -0.59 -7.10 -2.74
CA GLY A 8 0.26 -7.90 -1.87
C GLY A 8 -0.44 -9.19 -1.47
N LEU A 9 0.17 -10.33 -1.78
CA LEU A 9 -0.27 -11.61 -1.24
C LEU A 9 0.08 -11.66 0.25
N ILE A 10 -0.94 -11.85 1.08
CA ILE A 10 -0.80 -11.83 2.55
C ILE A 10 0.08 -13.00 3.00
N GLY A 11 1.04 -12.74 3.90
CA GLY A 11 2.03 -13.74 4.32
C GLY A 11 1.50 -14.79 5.30
N PRO A 12 2.15 -15.97 5.41
CA PRO A 12 1.73 -17.06 6.30
C PRO A 12 1.75 -16.71 7.80
N THR A 13 2.50 -15.66 8.17
CA THR A 13 2.67 -15.21 9.55
C THR A 13 1.76 -14.04 9.94
N HIS A 14 0.74 -13.74 9.13
CA HIS A 14 -0.26 -12.71 9.45
C HIS A 14 -0.79 -12.92 10.87
N SER A 15 -0.68 -11.88 11.70
CA SER A 15 -1.02 -11.91 13.12
C SER A 15 -1.35 -10.52 13.65
N TYR A 16 -2.04 -10.46 14.78
CA TYR A 16 -2.43 -9.21 15.43
C TYR A 16 -1.53 -8.89 16.62
N ALA A 17 -0.36 -8.30 16.35
CA ALA A 17 0.65 -8.00 17.36
C ALA A 17 0.66 -6.54 17.87
N GLY A 18 -0.22 -5.66 17.37
CA GLY A 18 -0.32 -4.28 17.86
C GLY A 18 0.92 -3.40 17.63
N LEU A 19 1.64 -3.62 16.52
CA LEU A 19 3.00 -3.11 16.33
C LEU A 19 3.10 -1.66 15.85
N SER A 20 1.99 -1.05 15.41
CA SER A 20 1.98 0.26 14.76
C SER A 20 1.37 1.35 15.64
N TYR A 21 2.20 2.14 16.32
CA TYR A 21 1.71 3.31 17.07
C TYR A 21 1.05 4.34 16.11
N GLY A 22 -0.12 4.84 16.50
CA GLY A 22 -0.96 5.71 15.66
C GLY A 22 -1.87 4.98 14.67
N ASN A 23 -1.74 3.66 14.52
CA ASN A 23 -2.74 2.84 13.84
C ASN A 23 -3.70 2.22 14.87
N VAL A 24 -4.86 2.86 15.03
CA VAL A 24 -5.88 2.48 16.03
C VAL A 24 -6.36 1.04 15.87
N ALA A 25 -6.50 0.55 14.63
CA ALA A 25 -6.96 -0.81 14.36
C ALA A 25 -5.93 -1.84 14.86
N SER A 26 -4.65 -1.63 14.56
CA SER A 26 -3.56 -2.50 15.03
C SER A 26 -3.54 -2.61 16.56
N SER A 27 -3.61 -1.48 17.27
CA SER A 27 -3.62 -1.47 18.74
C SER A 27 -4.86 -2.16 19.34
N LYS A 28 -6.04 -1.98 18.74
CA LYS A 28 -7.30 -2.54 19.25
C LYS A 28 -7.35 -4.07 19.17
N ASN A 29 -6.73 -4.67 18.15
CA ASN A 29 -6.77 -6.11 17.92
C ASN A 29 -5.56 -6.86 18.49
N GLN A 30 -4.66 -6.18 19.22
CA GLN A 30 -3.46 -6.79 19.78
C GLN A 30 -3.78 -8.04 20.62
N GLY A 31 -3.10 -9.14 20.33
CA GLY A 31 -3.25 -10.43 21.03
C GLY A 31 -4.46 -11.26 20.58
N ALA A 32 -5.25 -10.80 19.61
CA ALA A 32 -6.32 -11.61 19.05
C ALA A 32 -5.78 -12.75 18.18
N LEU A 33 -6.54 -13.84 18.08
CA LEU A 33 -6.29 -14.90 17.11
C LEU A 33 -6.51 -14.37 15.68
N SER A 34 -5.55 -14.64 14.81
CA SER A 34 -5.62 -14.33 13.39
C SER A 34 -5.87 -15.57 12.55
N ASN A 35 -6.36 -15.40 11.33
CA ASN A 35 -6.52 -16.48 10.36
C ASN A 35 -5.73 -16.16 9.08
N PRO A 36 -4.43 -16.55 9.02
CA PRO A 36 -3.60 -16.28 7.85
C PRO A 36 -4.20 -16.79 6.54
N ARG A 37 -4.79 -17.99 6.54
CA ARG A 37 -5.42 -18.59 5.36
C ARG A 37 -6.60 -17.74 4.88
N ALA A 38 -7.52 -17.39 5.77
CA ALA A 38 -8.66 -16.56 5.42
C ALA A 38 -8.22 -15.17 4.94
N ALA A 39 -7.22 -14.57 5.58
CA ALA A 39 -6.66 -13.29 5.17
C ALA A 39 -6.18 -13.34 3.72
N ALA A 40 -5.32 -14.32 3.38
CA ALA A 40 -4.84 -14.49 2.01
C ALA A 40 -5.96 -14.78 1.01
N LEU A 41 -6.95 -15.61 1.37
CA LEU A 41 -8.11 -15.89 0.51
C LEU A 41 -9.02 -14.66 0.30
N GLN A 42 -9.19 -13.80 1.30
CA GLN A 42 -9.90 -12.51 1.17
C GLN A 42 -9.17 -11.59 0.19
N GLY A 43 -7.84 -11.49 0.30
CA GLY A 43 -7.01 -10.74 -0.65
C GLY A 43 -7.16 -11.24 -2.08
N LEU A 44 -7.09 -12.56 -2.30
CA LEU A 44 -7.29 -13.17 -3.62
C LEU A 44 -8.72 -12.95 -4.15
N ALA A 45 -9.74 -13.02 -3.30
CA ALA A 45 -11.13 -12.72 -3.70
C ALA A 45 -11.30 -11.25 -4.12
N LYS A 46 -10.62 -10.32 -3.46
CA LYS A 46 -10.59 -8.90 -3.84
C LYS A 46 -9.91 -8.70 -5.20
N MET A 47 -8.77 -9.33 -5.42
CA MET A 47 -8.09 -9.29 -6.72
C MET A 47 -8.99 -9.83 -7.84
N GLU A 48 -9.65 -10.97 -7.61
CA GLU A 48 -10.59 -11.55 -8.58
C GLU A 48 -11.79 -10.64 -8.86
N ALA A 49 -12.37 -10.01 -7.82
CA ALA A 49 -13.47 -9.06 -7.98
C ALA A 49 -13.06 -7.84 -8.83
N VAL A 50 -11.85 -7.30 -8.63
CA VAL A 50 -11.33 -6.19 -9.44
C VAL A 50 -11.04 -6.64 -10.87
N ALA A 51 -10.46 -7.82 -11.07
CA ALA A 51 -10.23 -8.38 -12.40
C ALA A 51 -11.54 -8.58 -13.18
N ALA A 52 -12.62 -9.00 -12.50
CA ALA A 52 -13.95 -9.15 -13.10
C ALA A 52 -14.57 -7.82 -13.57
N LEU A 53 -14.08 -6.67 -13.07
CA LEU A 53 -14.47 -5.35 -13.55
C LEU A 53 -13.72 -4.93 -14.84
N GLY A 54 -12.80 -5.76 -15.33
CA GLY A 54 -11.96 -5.47 -16.49
C GLY A 54 -10.70 -4.67 -16.17
N VAL A 55 -10.35 -4.54 -14.88
CA VAL A 55 -9.13 -3.86 -14.43
C VAL A 55 -8.00 -4.88 -14.29
N LEU A 56 -6.84 -4.62 -14.89
CA LEU A 56 -5.70 -5.53 -14.83
C LEU A 56 -5.17 -5.67 -13.39
N GLN A 57 -4.83 -6.90 -13.02
CA GLN A 57 -4.31 -7.24 -11.70
C GLN A 57 -2.97 -7.98 -11.82
N GLY A 58 -2.06 -7.66 -10.92
CA GLY A 58 -0.84 -8.43 -10.65
C GLY A 58 -0.71 -8.73 -9.16
N VAL A 59 0.30 -9.52 -8.80
CA VAL A 59 0.56 -9.89 -7.41
C VAL A 59 2.04 -9.69 -7.06
N LEU A 60 2.29 -9.13 -5.87
CA LEU A 60 3.60 -9.10 -5.22
C LEU A 60 3.63 -10.13 -4.09
N PRO A 61 4.73 -10.88 -3.92
CA PRO A 61 4.79 -11.96 -2.95
C PRO A 61 4.97 -11.43 -1.50
N PRO A 62 4.60 -12.22 -0.48
CA PRO A 62 4.95 -11.90 0.90
C PRO A 62 6.47 -12.05 1.14
N HIS A 63 6.94 -11.57 2.29
CA HIS A 63 8.37 -11.63 2.64
C HIS A 63 8.71 -12.82 3.55
N GLU A 64 10.00 -13.15 3.67
CA GLU A 64 10.50 -14.13 4.65
C GLU A 64 10.17 -13.69 6.09
N ARG A 65 9.33 -14.47 6.77
CA ARG A 65 8.91 -14.28 8.15
C ARG A 65 8.79 -15.63 8.88
N PRO A 66 9.20 -15.74 10.15
CA PRO A 66 10.01 -14.80 10.93
C PRO A 66 11.36 -14.46 10.27
N HIS A 67 11.78 -13.21 10.33
CA HIS A 67 13.00 -12.74 9.67
C HIS A 67 14.25 -12.97 10.54
N VAL A 68 14.77 -14.20 10.52
CA VAL A 68 15.94 -14.63 11.29
C VAL A 68 17.20 -13.78 11.06
N PRO A 69 17.52 -13.30 9.84
CA PRO A 69 18.68 -12.42 9.64
C PRO A 69 18.66 -11.18 10.54
N THR A 70 17.49 -10.57 10.78
CA THR A 70 17.38 -9.44 11.72
C THR A 70 17.65 -9.87 13.16
N LEU A 71 17.20 -11.05 13.58
CA LEU A 71 17.49 -11.56 14.92
C LEU A 71 19.00 -11.77 15.11
N ARG A 72 19.68 -12.32 14.09
CA ARG A 72 21.15 -12.45 14.11
C ARG A 72 21.86 -11.10 14.21
N ALA A 73 21.37 -10.09 13.49
CA ALA A 73 21.88 -8.72 13.59
C ALA A 73 21.67 -8.08 14.98
N HIS A 74 20.70 -8.57 15.77
CA HIS A 74 20.48 -8.16 17.16
C HIS A 74 21.32 -8.97 18.17
N GLY A 75 22.26 -9.80 17.71
CA GLY A 75 23.19 -10.54 18.55
C GLY A 75 22.78 -11.97 18.90
N TYR A 76 21.63 -12.44 18.40
CA TYR A 76 21.22 -13.84 18.59
C TYR A 76 22.05 -14.79 17.72
N SER A 77 22.52 -15.90 18.30
CA SER A 77 23.35 -16.89 17.61
C SER A 77 22.85 -18.31 17.90
N GLY A 78 23.35 -19.29 17.13
CA GLY A 78 22.84 -20.67 17.13
C GLY A 78 22.03 -21.01 15.88
N SER A 79 21.38 -22.16 15.90
CA SER A 79 20.44 -22.58 14.87
C SER A 79 19.19 -21.69 14.86
N ASP A 80 18.48 -21.67 13.74
CA ASP A 80 17.27 -20.83 13.62
C ASP A 80 16.21 -21.19 14.69
N ALA A 81 16.07 -22.48 15.02
CA ALA A 81 15.15 -22.93 16.06
C ALA A 81 15.55 -22.45 17.47
N GLU A 82 16.85 -22.51 17.80
CA GLU A 82 17.37 -22.01 19.07
C GLU A 82 17.19 -20.49 19.18
N ILE A 83 17.44 -19.75 18.10
CA ILE A 83 17.22 -18.30 18.05
C ILE A 83 15.76 -17.97 18.30
N LEU A 84 14.82 -18.62 17.61
CA LEU A 84 13.39 -18.36 17.81
C LEU A 84 12.95 -18.65 19.25
N ALA A 85 13.37 -19.78 19.82
CA ALA A 85 13.05 -20.16 21.20
C ALA A 85 13.63 -19.16 22.21
N LEU A 86 14.87 -18.71 22.01
CA LEU A 86 15.54 -17.75 22.89
C LEU A 86 14.88 -16.38 22.82
N VAL A 87 14.63 -15.86 21.61
CA VAL A 87 13.98 -14.55 21.42
C VAL A 87 12.56 -14.57 21.96
N ALA A 88 11.82 -15.67 21.81
CA ALA A 88 10.48 -15.79 22.38
C ALA A 88 10.48 -15.63 23.92
N GLN A 89 11.49 -16.19 24.60
CA GLN A 89 11.64 -16.09 26.05
C GLN A 89 12.13 -14.71 26.50
N GLU A 90 13.10 -14.13 25.79
CA GLU A 90 13.73 -12.88 26.20
C GLU A 90 12.97 -11.63 25.73
N ASN A 91 12.41 -11.66 24.51
CA ASN A 91 11.85 -10.50 23.84
C ASN A 91 10.80 -10.90 22.77
N SER A 92 9.65 -11.38 23.22
CA SER A 92 8.53 -11.76 22.35
C SER A 92 8.02 -10.60 21.45
N VAL A 93 8.21 -9.35 21.87
CA VAL A 93 7.88 -8.17 21.04
C VAL A 93 8.81 -8.05 19.83
N LEU A 94 10.11 -8.31 19.99
CA LEU A 94 11.05 -8.36 18.87
C LEU A 94 10.68 -9.49 17.91
N LEU A 95 10.34 -10.67 18.42
CA LEU A 95 9.88 -11.79 17.61
C LEU A 95 8.64 -11.42 16.78
N ALA A 96 7.65 -10.79 17.40
CA ALA A 96 6.46 -10.31 16.72
C ALA A 96 6.80 -9.29 15.61
N ARG A 97 7.72 -8.36 15.89
CA ARG A 97 8.17 -7.36 14.92
C ARG A 97 8.83 -7.97 13.69
N VAL A 98 9.71 -8.96 13.86
CA VAL A 98 10.37 -9.62 12.71
C VAL A 98 9.47 -10.64 12.01
N SER A 99 8.27 -10.89 12.52
CA SER A 99 7.32 -11.87 11.96
C SER A 99 6.09 -11.23 11.32
N SER A 100 5.99 -9.90 11.33
CA SER A 100 4.83 -9.19 10.76
C SER A 100 4.67 -9.44 9.27
N ALA A 101 3.44 -9.71 8.82
CA ALA A 101 3.06 -9.81 7.41
C ALA A 101 2.81 -8.44 6.73
N SER A 102 3.33 -7.35 7.30
CA SER A 102 3.07 -5.97 6.87
C SER A 102 3.43 -5.65 5.40
N ALA A 103 4.30 -6.44 4.78
CA ALA A 103 4.63 -6.34 3.36
C ALA A 103 3.41 -6.56 2.43
N MET A 104 2.31 -7.11 2.93
CA MET A 104 1.05 -7.22 2.20
C MET A 104 0.48 -5.86 1.79
N TRP A 105 0.81 -4.78 2.52
CA TRP A 105 0.38 -3.43 2.19
C TRP A 105 1.31 -2.79 1.16
N THR A 106 1.13 -3.22 -0.08
CA THR A 106 1.97 -2.82 -1.22
C THR A 106 1.78 -1.36 -1.63
N ALA A 107 0.73 -0.66 -1.16
CA ALA A 107 0.66 0.79 -1.26
C ALA A 107 1.88 1.48 -0.64
N ASN A 108 2.55 0.85 0.33
CA ASN A 108 3.77 1.36 0.93
C ASN A 108 5.04 0.74 0.36
N ALA A 109 4.97 -0.15 -0.64
CA ALA A 109 6.15 -0.83 -1.16
C ALA A 109 7.11 0.15 -1.86
N ALA A 110 6.54 1.04 -2.68
CA ALA A 110 7.29 2.03 -3.45
C ALA A 110 6.39 3.19 -3.87
N THR A 111 6.99 4.28 -4.32
CA THR A 111 6.31 5.29 -5.16
C THR A 111 6.55 4.97 -6.63
N VAL A 112 5.47 4.96 -7.43
CA VAL A 112 5.51 4.64 -8.87
C VAL A 112 5.38 5.90 -9.70
N LEU A 113 6.30 6.05 -10.65
CA LEU A 113 6.50 7.26 -11.44
C LEU A 113 6.53 6.83 -12.92
N PRO A 114 5.39 6.89 -13.64
CA PRO A 114 5.24 6.28 -14.97
C PRO A 114 6.14 6.89 -16.04
N SER A 115 6.45 6.09 -17.07
CA SER A 115 7.27 6.48 -18.22
C SER A 115 6.83 7.76 -18.92
N ALA A 116 5.53 8.03 -19.04
CA ALA A 116 5.06 9.31 -19.56
C ALA A 116 5.55 10.50 -18.76
N ASP A 117 5.78 10.38 -17.45
CA ASP A 117 6.05 11.50 -16.54
C ASP A 117 7.54 11.76 -16.29
N THR A 118 8.39 10.76 -16.51
CA THR A 118 9.83 10.81 -16.23
C THR A 118 10.66 11.34 -17.40
N ALA A 119 11.83 11.90 -17.12
CA ALA A 119 12.66 12.52 -18.14
C ALA A 119 13.38 11.53 -19.07
N ASP A 120 13.56 10.26 -18.67
CA ASP A 120 14.16 9.21 -19.52
C ASP A 120 13.15 8.26 -20.14
N GLY A 121 11.85 8.49 -19.95
CA GLY A 121 10.81 7.65 -20.54
C GLY A 121 10.73 6.24 -19.95
N ARG A 122 11.27 6.02 -18.74
CA ARG A 122 11.14 4.76 -17.99
C ARG A 122 10.14 4.91 -16.85
N THR A 123 9.44 3.83 -16.52
CA THR A 123 8.66 3.78 -15.28
C THR A 123 9.61 3.53 -14.10
N HIS A 124 9.65 4.49 -13.19
CA HIS A 124 10.50 4.44 -12.00
C HIS A 124 9.71 3.91 -10.79
N PHE A 125 10.35 3.06 -9.99
CA PHE A 125 9.88 2.60 -8.70
C PHE A 125 10.89 3.02 -7.65
N VAL A 126 10.52 3.90 -6.72
CA VAL A 126 11.39 4.27 -5.59
C VAL A 126 10.88 3.53 -4.36
N THR A 127 11.62 2.51 -3.90
CA THR A 127 11.22 1.71 -2.73
C THR A 127 11.12 2.60 -1.49
N ALA A 128 10.07 2.43 -0.68
CA ALA A 128 9.90 3.22 0.54
C ALA A 128 10.78 2.63 1.67
N ASN A 129 11.32 3.49 2.54
CA ASN A 129 12.18 3.00 3.64
C ASN A 129 11.41 2.58 4.89
N LEU A 130 10.17 3.06 5.05
CA LEU A 130 9.25 2.68 6.11
C LEU A 130 9.83 2.85 7.53
N ARG A 131 10.76 3.80 7.67
CA ARG A 131 11.61 3.92 8.86
C ARG A 131 10.84 4.22 10.15
N ALA A 132 9.60 4.73 10.03
CA ALA A 132 8.77 5.08 11.17
C ALA A 132 8.38 3.87 12.04
N MET A 133 8.34 2.66 11.45
CA MET A 133 7.92 1.44 12.14
C MET A 133 8.95 0.33 11.96
N PHE A 134 9.62 -0.08 13.05
CA PHE A 134 10.69 -1.08 13.02
C PHE A 134 10.33 -2.38 12.26
N HIS A 135 9.12 -2.91 12.46
CA HIS A 135 8.70 -4.14 11.77
C HIS A 135 8.59 -3.98 10.25
N ARG A 136 8.50 -2.73 9.77
CA ARG A 136 8.47 -2.39 8.35
C ARG A 136 9.84 -2.01 7.77
N THR A 137 10.80 -1.62 8.60
CA THR A 137 12.15 -1.25 8.12
C THR A 137 12.95 -2.43 7.57
N ILE A 138 12.48 -3.65 7.81
CA ILE A 138 13.04 -4.90 7.27
C ILE A 138 12.38 -5.32 5.95
N GLU A 139 11.46 -4.52 5.40
CA GLU A 139 10.81 -4.76 4.10
C GLU A 139 11.66 -4.32 2.88
N PRO A 140 12.29 -3.13 2.87
CA PRO A 140 12.72 -2.49 1.62
C PRO A 140 13.64 -3.32 0.73
N VAL A 141 14.60 -4.05 1.32
CA VAL A 141 15.57 -4.86 0.57
C VAL A 141 14.88 -5.96 -0.23
N VAL A 142 13.92 -6.68 0.39
CA VAL A 142 13.18 -7.75 -0.28
C VAL A 142 12.15 -7.16 -1.24
N THR A 143 11.52 -6.03 -0.88
CA THR A 143 10.62 -5.30 -1.78
C THR A 143 11.31 -4.88 -3.08
N ALA A 144 12.51 -4.30 -3.01
CA ALA A 144 13.27 -3.91 -4.19
C ALA A 144 13.55 -5.12 -5.10
N ARG A 145 14.01 -6.24 -4.53
CA ARG A 145 14.24 -7.49 -5.30
C ARG A 145 12.97 -8.04 -5.93
N ALA A 146 11.83 -7.98 -5.23
CA ALA A 146 10.54 -8.41 -5.77
C ALA A 146 10.08 -7.51 -6.93
N LEU A 147 10.28 -6.19 -6.81
CA LEU A 147 10.01 -5.22 -7.88
C LEU A 147 10.94 -5.46 -9.08
N GLU A 148 12.24 -5.66 -8.87
CA GLU A 148 13.21 -5.98 -9.93
C GLU A 148 12.83 -7.28 -10.66
N ALA A 149 12.45 -8.32 -9.92
CA ALA A 149 12.00 -9.59 -10.48
C ALA A 149 10.65 -9.50 -11.22
N THR A 150 9.84 -8.48 -10.92
CA THR A 150 8.54 -8.24 -11.58
C THR A 150 8.71 -7.34 -12.82
N PHE A 151 9.58 -6.34 -12.73
CA PHE A 151 9.80 -5.28 -13.72
C PHE A 151 11.23 -5.37 -14.28
N GLN A 152 11.57 -6.52 -14.86
CA GLN A 152 12.95 -6.92 -15.16
C GLN A 152 13.63 -6.14 -16.30
N ASN A 153 12.87 -5.48 -17.18
CA ASN A 153 13.43 -4.84 -18.37
C ASN A 153 14.03 -3.46 -18.04
N PRO A 154 15.36 -3.30 -17.99
CA PRO A 154 16.01 -2.05 -17.55
C PRO A 154 15.87 -0.90 -18.56
N ALA A 155 15.48 -1.21 -19.81
CA ALA A 155 15.18 -0.19 -20.81
C ALA A 155 13.80 0.45 -20.61
N ARG A 156 12.94 -0.15 -19.78
CA ARG A 156 11.57 0.32 -19.49
C ARG A 156 11.34 0.66 -18.03
N PHE A 157 12.06 -0.01 -17.14
CA PHE A 157 11.86 0.10 -15.70
C PHE A 157 13.17 0.49 -15.00
N ALA A 158 13.04 1.31 -13.95
CA ALA A 158 14.13 1.62 -13.04
C ALA A 158 13.65 1.45 -11.60
N VAL A 159 14.15 0.43 -10.92
CA VAL A 159 13.90 0.23 -9.48
C VAL A 159 15.04 0.90 -8.71
N HIS A 160 14.70 1.78 -7.79
CA HIS A 160 15.64 2.49 -6.93
C HIS A 160 15.54 1.93 -5.52
N GLU A 161 16.69 1.72 -4.90
CA GLU A 161 16.76 1.41 -3.47
C GLU A 161 16.10 2.49 -2.62
N ALA A 162 15.70 2.11 -1.42
CA ALA A 162 15.04 3.02 -0.50
C ALA A 162 15.96 4.15 -0.02
N LEU A 163 15.37 5.32 0.23
CA LEU A 163 16.11 6.47 0.75
C LEU A 163 16.79 6.13 2.09
N PRO A 164 18.01 6.61 2.35
CA PRO A 164 18.73 6.30 3.58
C PRO A 164 17.97 6.71 4.84
N SER A 165 17.69 5.74 5.71
CA SER A 165 16.95 5.95 6.97
C SER A 165 17.73 6.76 8.01
N ASN A 166 19.06 6.81 7.91
CA ASN A 166 20.00 7.45 8.86
C ASN A 166 20.61 8.77 8.34
N SER A 167 19.95 9.42 7.39
CA SER A 167 20.41 10.69 6.80
C SER A 167 20.18 11.88 7.75
N SER A 168 21.02 12.91 7.65
CA SER A 168 20.82 14.21 8.33
C SER A 168 19.57 14.95 7.85
N ASP A 169 19.11 14.65 6.63
CA ASP A 169 17.98 15.29 5.95
C ASP A 169 16.61 14.70 6.34
N ASP A 170 16.64 13.73 7.26
CA ASP A 170 15.48 13.11 7.91
C ASP A 170 14.44 12.52 6.93
N TYR A 171 14.87 11.61 6.03
CA TYR A 171 13.98 11.03 5.02
C TYR A 171 13.01 9.97 5.58
N GLY A 172 11.84 10.39 6.07
CA GLY A 172 10.71 9.48 6.33
C GLY A 172 9.88 9.26 5.07
N ASP A 173 9.83 8.03 4.56
CA ASP A 173 9.12 7.66 3.33
C ASP A 173 8.24 6.42 3.49
N GLU A 174 6.96 6.57 3.19
CA GLU A 174 5.91 5.54 3.24
C GLU A 174 5.31 5.24 1.87
N GLY A 175 5.93 5.71 0.78
CA GLY A 175 5.62 5.28 -0.58
C GLY A 175 4.27 5.76 -1.13
N ALA A 176 3.67 4.95 -1.99
CA ALA A 176 2.46 5.31 -2.72
C ALA A 176 1.20 5.59 -1.87
N ALA A 177 1.18 5.18 -0.59
CA ALA A 177 0.10 5.54 0.34
C ALA A 177 0.01 7.07 0.59
N ASN A 178 1.09 7.81 0.31
CA ASN A 178 1.17 9.26 0.38
C ASN A 178 1.34 9.92 -0.99
N HIS A 179 1.07 9.18 -2.06
CA HIS A 179 1.18 9.65 -3.44
C HIS A 179 -0.13 9.45 -4.20
N THR A 180 -0.49 10.45 -4.99
CA THR A 180 -1.60 10.35 -5.94
C THR A 180 -1.16 10.93 -7.27
N ARG A 181 -1.53 10.22 -8.34
CA ARG A 181 -1.33 10.68 -9.71
C ARG A 181 -2.68 11.07 -10.31
N LEU A 182 -2.77 12.28 -10.82
CA LEU A 182 -3.97 12.82 -11.47
C LEU A 182 -3.67 13.13 -12.93
N THR A 183 -4.59 12.86 -13.84
CA THR A 183 -4.46 13.19 -15.27
C THR A 183 -5.54 14.17 -15.70
N ALA A 184 -5.41 14.73 -16.90
CA ALA A 184 -6.41 15.64 -17.48
C ALA A 184 -7.66 14.89 -18.02
N SER A 185 -7.78 13.58 -17.80
CA SER A 185 -8.91 12.76 -18.26
C SER A 185 -9.07 11.53 -17.36
N SER A 186 -9.99 10.62 -17.68
CA SER A 186 -10.08 9.33 -16.99
C SER A 186 -8.98 8.33 -17.40
N ASP A 187 -8.17 8.64 -18.43
CA ASP A 187 -7.06 7.78 -18.82
C ASP A 187 -5.91 7.89 -17.82
N ASN A 188 -5.70 6.78 -17.12
CA ASN A 188 -4.65 6.59 -16.14
C ASN A 188 -3.52 5.68 -16.65
N SER A 189 -3.40 5.52 -17.97
CA SER A 189 -2.30 4.78 -18.59
C SER A 189 -0.93 5.43 -18.34
N GLY A 190 0.13 4.67 -18.59
CA GLY A 190 1.50 5.15 -18.66
C GLY A 190 1.82 5.97 -19.91
N ASP A 191 0.85 6.19 -20.82
CA ASP A 191 0.97 7.07 -21.98
C ASP A 191 0.38 8.48 -21.71
N ALA A 192 -0.59 8.58 -20.81
CA ALA A 192 -1.15 9.85 -20.38
C ALA A 192 -0.15 10.61 -19.50
N ARG A 193 -0.04 11.94 -19.61
CA ARG A 193 0.79 12.77 -18.72
C ARG A 193 0.05 13.12 -17.43
N GLY A 194 0.66 12.87 -16.28
CA GLY A 194 0.07 13.07 -14.95
C GLY A 194 0.66 14.24 -14.17
N VAL A 195 -0.06 14.65 -13.13
CA VAL A 195 0.38 15.52 -12.04
C VAL A 195 0.51 14.65 -10.80
N HIS A 196 1.62 14.79 -10.09
CA HIS A 196 1.93 14.03 -8.89
C HIS A 196 1.64 14.88 -7.66
N LEU A 197 0.65 14.46 -6.88
CA LEU A 197 0.40 14.96 -5.53
C LEU A 197 1.20 14.10 -4.56
N PHE A 198 2.16 14.72 -3.88
CA PHE A 198 2.90 14.13 -2.78
C PHE A 198 2.43 14.76 -1.46
N VAL A 199 1.95 13.92 -0.54
CA VAL A 199 1.41 14.38 0.74
C VAL A 199 2.37 14.03 1.86
N TYR A 200 2.73 15.00 2.70
CA TYR A 200 3.65 14.79 3.82
C TYR A 200 3.04 15.26 5.14
N GLY A 201 3.47 14.69 6.26
CA GLY A 201 2.97 15.08 7.59
C GLY A 201 3.79 16.18 8.25
N ALA A 202 5.07 16.31 7.90
CA ALA A 202 5.97 17.30 8.47
C ALA A 202 7.07 17.78 7.49
N ALA A 203 7.46 19.04 7.65
CA ALA A 203 8.62 19.67 7.04
C ALA A 203 9.27 20.62 8.06
N GLN A 204 10.54 20.99 7.86
CA GLN A 204 11.21 21.98 8.73
C GLN A 204 10.48 23.34 8.75
N SER A 205 9.80 23.69 7.65
CA SER A 205 9.02 24.92 7.52
C SER A 205 7.58 24.81 8.04
N SER A 206 7.15 23.64 8.52
CA SER A 206 5.79 23.43 9.00
C SER A 206 5.52 24.26 10.26
N THR A 207 4.44 25.03 10.25
CA THR A 207 3.99 25.84 11.41
C THR A 207 3.21 25.01 12.42
N ARG A 208 2.46 24.01 11.94
CA ARG A 208 1.82 22.97 12.75
C ARG A 208 2.31 21.60 12.28
N THR A 209 2.50 20.70 13.24
CA THR A 209 2.74 19.28 13.02
C THR A 209 1.87 18.49 13.99
N PRO A 210 1.58 17.21 13.72
CA PRO A 210 0.85 16.35 14.64
C PRO A 210 1.49 16.33 16.04
N ALA A 211 0.68 16.34 17.08
CA ALA A 211 1.12 16.38 18.48
C ALA A 211 0.99 15.02 19.19
N ARG A 212 0.13 14.12 18.70
CA ARG A 212 -0.19 12.83 19.32
C ARG A 212 0.42 11.66 18.54
N PHE A 213 0.28 11.65 17.22
CA PHE A 213 0.77 10.55 16.37
C PHE A 213 1.86 11.02 15.41
N PRO A 214 2.84 10.16 15.07
CA PRO A 214 3.98 10.60 14.29
C PRO A 214 3.62 10.90 12.83
N ALA A 215 4.15 12.01 12.30
CA ALA A 215 4.21 12.25 10.86
C ALA A 215 5.26 11.32 10.23
N ARG A 216 4.82 10.24 9.59
CA ARG A 216 5.72 9.22 9.02
C ARG A 216 6.39 9.68 7.73
N GLN A 217 5.66 10.45 6.92
CA GLN A 217 6.16 11.02 5.67
C GLN A 217 6.71 12.42 5.88
N THR A 218 7.90 12.65 5.36
CA THR A 218 8.58 13.96 5.36
C THR A 218 8.54 14.59 3.97
N ARG A 219 8.48 15.92 3.90
CA ARG A 219 8.55 16.65 2.63
C ARG A 219 9.85 16.37 1.88
N SER A 220 10.98 16.34 2.60
CA SER A 220 12.31 16.10 2.02
C SER A 220 12.38 14.74 1.32
N ALA A 221 11.76 13.69 1.88
CA ALA A 221 11.66 12.39 1.23
C ALA A 221 10.84 12.45 -0.05
N SER A 222 9.66 13.08 -0.01
CA SER A 222 8.80 13.24 -1.18
C SER A 222 9.49 14.00 -2.32
N GLU A 223 10.19 15.10 -2.00
CA GLU A 223 10.97 15.86 -2.99
C GLU A 223 12.11 15.01 -3.57
N ARG A 224 12.79 14.23 -2.72
CA ARG A 224 13.87 13.35 -3.18
C ARG A 224 13.38 12.23 -4.10
N VAL A 225 12.23 11.63 -3.80
CA VAL A 225 11.56 10.64 -4.66
C VAL A 225 11.25 11.25 -6.03
N ALA A 226 10.66 12.45 -6.08
CA ALA A 226 10.37 13.14 -7.35
C ALA A 226 11.65 13.42 -8.16
N GLN A 227 12.74 13.81 -7.48
CA GLN A 227 14.04 14.05 -8.10
C GLN A 227 14.69 12.79 -8.69
N LEU A 228 14.59 11.64 -8.02
CA LEU A 228 15.15 10.36 -8.52
C LEU A 228 14.56 9.94 -9.87
N ALA A 229 13.29 10.28 -10.12
CA ALA A 229 12.64 10.08 -11.43
C ALA A 229 12.71 11.29 -12.36
N ARG A 230 13.35 12.39 -11.91
CA ARG A 230 13.49 13.63 -12.67
C ARG A 230 12.14 14.14 -13.19
N LEU A 231 11.13 14.12 -12.32
CA LEU A 231 9.82 14.67 -12.66
C LEU A 231 9.93 16.16 -12.99
N ASP A 232 9.03 16.63 -13.85
CA ASP A 232 8.82 18.05 -14.09
C ASP A 232 8.28 18.72 -12.80
N PRO A 233 9.00 19.70 -12.22
CA PRO A 233 8.54 20.39 -11.02
C PRO A 233 7.16 21.07 -11.18
N ALA A 234 6.81 21.52 -12.39
CA ALA A 234 5.49 22.13 -12.65
C ALA A 234 4.34 21.11 -12.57
N ARG A 235 4.65 19.81 -12.57
CA ARG A 235 3.71 18.70 -12.42
C ARG A 235 3.81 18.01 -11.07
N CYS A 236 4.49 18.62 -10.10
CA CYS A 236 4.57 18.13 -8.73
C CYS A 236 3.87 19.11 -7.79
N VAL A 237 2.89 18.61 -7.04
CA VAL A 237 2.24 19.35 -5.96
C VAL A 237 2.60 18.68 -4.65
N PHE A 238 3.23 19.44 -3.74
CA PHE A 238 3.59 18.96 -2.40
C PHE A 238 2.64 19.58 -1.38
N ALA A 239 1.81 18.77 -0.73
CA ALA A 239 0.81 19.22 0.22
C ALA A 239 1.09 18.66 1.62
N GLN A 240 0.95 19.49 2.65
CA GLN A 240 0.99 18.99 4.02
C GLN A 240 -0.39 18.42 4.40
N GLN A 241 -0.41 17.20 4.91
CA GLN A 241 -1.57 16.60 5.54
C GLN A 241 -1.98 17.43 6.76
N ASN A 242 -3.27 17.58 7.01
CA ASN A 242 -3.77 18.23 8.21
C ASN A 242 -3.24 17.51 9.47
N ALA A 243 -2.61 18.26 10.38
CA ALA A 243 -2.05 17.73 11.61
C ALA A 243 -3.11 17.06 12.51
N ASP A 244 -4.31 17.64 12.57
CA ASP A 244 -5.42 17.13 13.38
C ASP A 244 -5.98 15.81 12.82
N ALA A 245 -5.94 15.63 11.50
CA ALA A 245 -6.31 14.38 10.86
C ALA A 245 -5.32 13.26 11.21
N ILE A 246 -4.01 13.55 11.18
CA ILE A 246 -2.99 12.58 11.61
C ILE A 246 -3.22 12.19 13.07
N ASP A 247 -3.46 13.16 13.96
CA ASP A 247 -3.72 12.92 15.38
C ASP A 247 -5.05 12.18 15.65
N ALA A 248 -5.97 12.18 14.69
CA ALA A 248 -7.18 11.36 14.70
C ALA A 248 -6.94 9.91 14.24
N GLY A 249 -5.78 9.60 13.64
CA GLY A 249 -5.41 8.25 13.17
C GLY A 249 -5.20 8.12 11.67
N VAL A 250 -5.18 9.23 10.91
CA VAL A 250 -4.85 9.26 9.48
C VAL A 250 -3.33 9.21 9.30
N PHE A 251 -2.73 8.04 9.49
CA PHE A 251 -1.27 7.88 9.45
C PHE A 251 -0.68 7.95 8.03
N HIS A 252 -1.52 7.78 6.99
CA HIS A 252 -1.20 7.92 5.56
C HIS A 252 -2.34 8.66 4.84
N ASN A 253 -2.03 9.35 3.74
CA ASN A 253 -3.00 10.12 2.98
C ASN A 253 -4.11 9.24 2.38
N ASP A 254 -3.80 8.01 1.99
CA ASP A 254 -4.78 7.03 1.50
C ASP A 254 -5.81 6.59 2.57
N VAL A 255 -5.77 7.12 3.80
CA VAL A 255 -6.83 6.96 4.81
C VAL A 255 -7.86 8.11 4.75
N ILE A 256 -7.57 9.22 4.07
CA ILE A 256 -8.45 10.42 4.01
C ILE A 256 -8.61 11.01 2.60
N CYS A 257 -7.84 10.56 1.62
CA CYS A 257 -7.88 11.03 0.24
C CYS A 257 -7.43 9.95 -0.75
N VAL A 258 -8.16 9.80 -1.86
CA VAL A 258 -7.81 8.94 -2.99
C VAL A 258 -8.12 9.65 -4.31
N GLY A 259 -7.22 9.57 -5.29
CA GLY A 259 -7.46 10.09 -6.63
C GLY A 259 -7.26 9.04 -7.72
N ASN A 260 -7.93 9.21 -8.85
CA ASN A 260 -7.81 8.36 -10.04
C ASN A 260 -8.27 9.16 -11.27
N GLY A 261 -7.52 9.12 -12.37
CA GLY A 261 -7.74 9.95 -13.54
C GLY A 261 -7.77 11.43 -13.16
N ASN A 262 -8.81 12.11 -13.62
CA ASN A 262 -9.12 13.50 -13.31
C ASN A 262 -9.98 13.66 -12.04
N ALA A 263 -10.13 12.64 -11.20
CA ALA A 263 -10.95 12.71 -9.99
C ALA A 263 -10.10 12.64 -8.72
N LEU A 264 -10.42 13.50 -7.74
CA LEU A 264 -9.87 13.47 -6.39
C LEU A 264 -11.04 13.35 -5.39
N PHE A 265 -11.10 12.26 -4.64
CA PHE A 265 -12.07 12.03 -3.58
C PHE A 265 -11.39 12.21 -2.22
N CYS A 266 -11.80 13.21 -1.45
CA CYS A 266 -11.15 13.55 -0.18
C CYS A 266 -12.13 14.08 0.88
N HIS A 267 -11.70 14.04 2.14
CA HIS A 267 -12.36 14.77 3.21
C HIS A 267 -11.89 16.23 3.25
N GLU A 268 -12.73 17.16 3.71
CA GLU A 268 -12.36 18.59 3.78
C GLU A 268 -11.15 18.87 4.69
N ASP A 269 -10.97 18.05 5.74
CA ASP A 269 -9.80 18.10 6.63
C ASP A 269 -8.59 17.28 6.11
N ALA A 270 -8.53 16.92 4.82
CA ALA A 270 -7.37 16.19 4.31
C ALA A 270 -6.08 17.04 4.41
N PHE A 271 -6.11 18.31 4.00
CA PHE A 271 -4.90 19.12 3.86
C PHE A 271 -4.85 20.26 4.87
N GLU A 272 -3.65 20.55 5.38
CA GLU A 272 -3.40 21.64 6.32
C GLU A 272 -3.74 23.01 5.71
N THR A 273 -3.47 23.18 4.41
CA THR A 273 -3.84 24.36 3.63
C THR A 273 -4.75 23.95 2.47
N ARG A 274 -5.99 23.55 2.81
CA ARG A 274 -7.02 23.05 1.89
C ARG A 274 -7.12 23.86 0.60
N GLU A 275 -7.52 25.13 0.67
CA GLU A 275 -7.75 25.96 -0.52
C GLU A 275 -6.50 26.12 -1.40
N ALA A 276 -5.33 26.33 -0.77
CA ALA A 276 -4.07 26.44 -1.50
C ALA A 276 -3.73 25.14 -2.24
N THR A 277 -3.95 23.99 -1.60
CA THR A 277 -3.72 22.67 -2.18
C THR A 277 -4.66 22.41 -3.35
N LEU A 278 -5.97 22.63 -3.16
CA LEU A 278 -6.96 22.41 -4.22
C LEU A 278 -6.74 23.35 -5.41
N ASN A 279 -6.35 24.60 -5.18
CA ASN A 279 -6.03 25.55 -6.24
C ASN A 279 -4.75 25.17 -7.00
N ALA A 280 -3.71 24.70 -6.30
CA ALA A 280 -2.50 24.20 -6.95
C ALA A 280 -2.80 22.99 -7.84
N LEU A 281 -3.66 22.07 -7.39
CA LEU A 281 -4.09 20.92 -8.19
C LEU A 281 -4.91 21.34 -9.41
N ARG A 282 -5.87 22.27 -9.26
CA ARG A 282 -6.63 22.83 -10.40
C ARG A 282 -5.70 23.50 -11.41
N ALA A 283 -4.70 24.26 -10.95
CA ALA A 283 -3.74 24.91 -11.84
C ALA A 283 -2.85 23.91 -12.58
N ALA A 284 -2.43 22.82 -11.94
CA ALA A 284 -1.54 21.82 -12.53
C ALA A 284 -2.26 20.82 -13.44
N VAL A 285 -3.45 20.36 -13.05
CA VAL A 285 -4.24 19.36 -13.80
C VAL A 285 -5.08 20.03 -14.89
N GLY A 286 -5.66 21.19 -14.61
CA GLY A 286 -6.58 21.91 -15.48
C GLY A 286 -8.05 21.75 -15.10
N GLU A 287 -8.93 22.32 -15.94
CA GLU A 287 -10.37 22.45 -15.69
C GLU A 287 -11.12 21.11 -15.64
N THR A 288 -10.51 20.03 -16.11
CA THR A 288 -11.09 18.68 -16.09
C THR A 288 -11.06 18.05 -14.70
N LEU A 289 -10.32 18.61 -13.75
CA LEU A 289 -10.20 18.07 -12.40
C LEU A 289 -11.54 18.16 -11.64
N THR A 290 -12.11 17.01 -11.32
CA THR A 290 -13.28 16.86 -10.46
C THR A 290 -12.83 16.57 -9.03
N ILE A 291 -13.07 17.50 -8.11
CA ILE A 291 -12.82 17.29 -6.68
C ILE A 291 -14.15 16.93 -6.03
N ILE A 292 -14.23 15.71 -5.50
CA ILE A 292 -15.36 15.20 -4.73
C ILE A 292 -14.96 15.30 -3.26
N GLU A 293 -15.54 16.27 -2.56
CA GLU A 293 -15.22 16.50 -1.16
C GLU A 293 -16.36 16.06 -0.25
N LEU A 294 -16.02 15.42 0.88
CA LEU A 294 -16.92 15.18 2.00
C LEU A 294 -16.59 16.14 3.13
N THR A 295 -17.63 16.82 3.63
CA THR A 295 -17.52 17.72 4.78
C THR A 295 -17.54 16.95 6.11
N ARG A 296 -17.05 17.60 7.17
CA ARG A 296 -17.12 17.14 8.57
C ARG A 296 -18.56 16.93 9.03
N GLU A 297 -19.51 17.66 8.43
CA GLU A 297 -20.93 17.52 8.71
C GLU A 297 -21.49 16.22 8.11
N GLU A 298 -20.98 15.78 6.96
CA GLU A 298 -21.36 14.51 6.34
C GLU A 298 -20.71 13.33 7.09
N ILE A 299 -19.39 13.34 7.24
CA ILE A 299 -18.61 12.29 7.89
C ILE A 299 -17.57 12.91 8.82
N THR A 300 -17.47 12.41 10.05
CA THR A 300 -16.44 12.83 11.00
C THR A 300 -15.10 12.13 10.75
N LEU A 301 -13.98 12.71 11.21
CA LEU A 301 -12.67 12.04 11.16
C LEU A 301 -12.65 10.66 11.84
N GLU A 302 -13.41 10.50 12.92
CA GLU A 302 -13.55 9.19 13.59
C GLU A 302 -14.21 8.16 12.67
N GLU A 303 -15.23 8.55 11.92
CA GLU A 303 -15.89 7.67 10.95
C GLU A 303 -15.01 7.37 9.74
N VAL A 304 -14.22 8.34 9.28
CA VAL A 304 -13.18 8.14 8.26
C VAL A 304 -12.22 7.03 8.70
N VAL A 305 -11.66 7.15 9.90
CA VAL A 305 -10.67 6.18 10.41
C VAL A 305 -11.31 4.83 10.74
N LYS A 306 -12.57 4.76 11.18
CA LYS A 306 -13.23 3.48 11.47
C LYS A 306 -13.69 2.73 10.22
N SER A 307 -14.17 3.45 9.21
CA SER A 307 -14.75 2.85 8.00
C SER A 307 -13.74 2.60 6.90
N TYR A 308 -12.60 3.32 6.91
CA TYR A 308 -11.62 3.29 5.83
C TYR A 308 -12.20 3.70 4.47
N LEU A 309 -13.21 4.59 4.44
CA LEU A 309 -13.83 5.06 3.21
C LEU A 309 -12.82 5.53 2.16
N PHE A 310 -11.85 6.35 2.55
CA PHE A 310 -10.86 6.86 1.60
C PHE A 310 -9.74 5.88 1.31
N ASN A 311 -9.63 4.78 2.07
CA ASN A 311 -8.78 3.64 1.74
C ASN A 311 -9.45 2.67 0.75
N SER A 312 -10.42 3.18 0.00
CA SER A 312 -11.06 2.48 -1.11
C SER A 312 -10.23 2.58 -2.39
N GLN A 313 -10.47 1.68 -3.33
CA GLN A 313 -9.94 1.84 -4.69
C GLN A 313 -10.93 2.63 -5.55
N LEU A 314 -10.50 3.75 -6.11
CA LEU A 314 -11.21 4.40 -7.21
C LEU A 314 -10.65 3.83 -8.53
N LEU A 315 -11.48 3.12 -9.30
CA LEU A 315 -11.07 2.30 -10.44
C LEU A 315 -11.72 2.80 -11.73
N THR A 316 -10.93 3.16 -12.75
CA THR A 316 -11.49 3.39 -14.10
C THR A 316 -11.88 2.07 -14.75
N LEU A 317 -13.11 1.99 -15.26
CA LEU A 317 -13.70 0.82 -15.91
C LEU A 317 -13.54 0.89 -17.43
N PRO A 318 -13.75 -0.23 -18.16
CA PRO A 318 -13.65 -0.25 -19.63
C PRO A 318 -14.57 0.75 -20.35
N ASP A 319 -15.66 1.16 -19.72
CA ASP A 319 -16.61 2.18 -20.23
C ASP A 319 -16.22 3.62 -19.84
N HIS A 320 -15.04 3.81 -19.26
CA HIS A 320 -14.51 5.08 -18.75
C HIS A 320 -15.23 5.67 -17.54
N THR A 321 -16.24 4.98 -16.99
CA THR A 321 -16.79 5.33 -15.66
C THR A 321 -15.86 4.83 -14.55
N MET A 322 -16.14 5.21 -13.31
CA MET A 322 -15.37 4.77 -12.15
C MET A 322 -16.20 3.91 -11.21
N ALA A 323 -15.56 2.92 -10.58
CA ALA A 323 -16.12 2.19 -9.44
C ALA A 323 -15.32 2.52 -8.17
N LEU A 324 -16.01 2.59 -7.03
CA LEU A 324 -15.41 2.70 -5.71
C LEU A 324 -15.47 1.33 -5.02
N LEU A 325 -14.32 0.68 -4.83
CA LEU A 325 -14.25 -0.59 -4.10
C LEU A 325 -13.86 -0.31 -2.63
N CYS A 326 -14.84 -0.47 -1.75
CA CYS A 326 -14.78 -0.17 -0.33
C CYS A 326 -14.66 -1.43 0.53
N PRO A 327 -14.10 -1.32 1.74
CA PRO A 327 -14.29 -2.34 2.77
C PRO A 327 -15.76 -2.40 3.22
N ILE A 328 -16.20 -3.56 3.71
CA ILE A 328 -17.61 -3.80 4.10
C ILE A 328 -18.08 -2.88 5.23
N GLU A 329 -17.16 -2.41 6.08
CA GLU A 329 -17.38 -1.45 7.17
C GLU A 329 -18.00 -0.13 6.66
N CYS A 330 -17.76 0.25 5.40
CA CYS A 330 -18.40 1.41 4.78
C CYS A 330 -19.90 1.22 4.57
N ALA A 331 -20.37 -0.01 4.30
CA ALA A 331 -21.79 -0.31 4.18
C ALA A 331 -22.46 -0.46 5.55
N GLU A 332 -21.71 -0.91 6.56
CA GLU A 332 -22.20 -1.11 7.93
C GLU A 332 -22.36 0.20 8.71
N ASN A 333 -21.65 1.27 8.33
CA ASN A 333 -21.82 2.60 8.90
C ASN A 333 -22.87 3.42 8.10
N PRO A 334 -24.03 3.77 8.68
CA PRO A 334 -25.09 4.47 7.96
C PRO A 334 -24.72 5.84 7.39
N ARG A 335 -23.88 6.62 8.10
CA ARG A 335 -23.46 7.95 7.64
C ARG A 335 -22.49 7.84 6.47
N VAL A 336 -21.54 6.91 6.55
CA VAL A 336 -20.60 6.61 5.47
C VAL A 336 -21.35 6.11 4.24
N LYS A 337 -22.29 5.17 4.42
CA LYS A 337 -23.13 4.66 3.33
C LYS A 337 -23.95 5.76 2.67
N ALA A 338 -24.58 6.64 3.45
CA ALA A 338 -25.35 7.76 2.94
C ALA A 338 -24.49 8.75 2.15
N ALA A 339 -23.27 9.03 2.60
CA ALA A 339 -22.33 9.87 1.88
C ALA A 339 -21.87 9.24 0.55
N ILE A 340 -21.59 7.94 0.51
CA ILE A 340 -21.31 7.21 -0.73
C ILE A 340 -22.51 7.32 -1.69
N ASP A 341 -23.72 7.09 -1.20
CA ASP A 341 -24.94 7.17 -2.02
C ASP A 341 -25.18 8.57 -2.58
N ARG A 342 -24.89 9.62 -1.79
CA ARG A 342 -24.93 11.00 -2.26
C ARG A 342 -23.93 11.24 -3.40
N VAL A 343 -22.68 10.78 -3.25
CA VAL A 343 -21.66 10.92 -4.29
C VAL A 343 -22.07 10.17 -5.56
N LEU A 344 -22.62 8.96 -5.43
CA LEU A 344 -23.14 8.18 -6.57
C LEU A 344 -24.32 8.85 -7.28
N ALA A 345 -25.13 9.64 -6.56
CA ALA A 345 -26.24 10.38 -7.13
C ALA A 345 -25.80 11.67 -7.85
N ASP A 346 -24.55 12.10 -7.67
CA ASP A 346 -24.03 13.32 -8.28
C ASP A 346 -23.58 13.07 -9.73
N SER A 347 -24.38 13.56 -10.68
CA SER A 347 -24.12 13.50 -12.12
C SER A 347 -22.86 14.24 -12.57
N GLY A 348 -22.27 15.08 -11.71
CA GLY A 348 -20.99 15.75 -11.96
C GLY A 348 -19.77 14.85 -11.77
N THR A 349 -19.95 13.62 -11.25
CA THR A 349 -18.86 12.67 -11.01
C THR A 349 -18.88 11.53 -12.03
N SER A 350 -17.71 10.96 -12.32
CA SER A 350 -17.60 9.73 -13.11
C SER A 350 -17.88 8.46 -12.29
N LEU A 351 -18.17 8.58 -10.99
CA LEU A 351 -18.36 7.46 -10.09
C LEU A 351 -19.75 6.84 -10.31
N SER A 352 -19.80 5.63 -10.86
CA SER A 352 -21.05 4.97 -11.29
C SER A 352 -21.56 3.90 -10.32
N ARG A 353 -20.68 3.34 -9.47
CA ARG A 353 -21.05 2.30 -8.50
C ARG A 353 -20.07 2.18 -7.34
N ALA A 354 -20.57 1.72 -6.20
CA ALA A 354 -19.78 1.26 -5.08
C ALA A 354 -19.87 -0.26 -4.91
N ILE A 355 -18.75 -0.89 -4.56
CA ILE A 355 -18.61 -2.33 -4.34
C ILE A 355 -18.06 -2.52 -2.93
N PHE A 356 -18.71 -3.34 -2.12
CA PHE A 356 -18.31 -3.56 -0.73
C PHE A 356 -17.74 -4.97 -0.57
N MET A 357 -16.51 -5.07 -0.06
CA MET A 357 -15.76 -6.33 0.03
C MET A 357 -15.40 -6.64 1.49
N ASP A 358 -15.51 -7.91 1.87
CA ASP A 358 -15.01 -8.40 3.15
C ASP A 358 -13.49 -8.64 3.08
N VAL A 359 -12.73 -7.70 3.64
CA VAL A 359 -11.28 -7.77 3.84
C VAL A 359 -10.92 -7.63 5.32
N ARG A 360 -11.79 -8.13 6.20
CA ARG A 360 -11.73 -7.89 7.66
C ARG A 360 -10.41 -8.30 8.31
N GLU A 361 -9.73 -9.34 7.82
CA GLU A 361 -8.44 -9.75 8.39
C GLU A 361 -7.35 -8.68 8.17
N SER A 362 -7.36 -8.01 7.01
CA SER A 362 -6.45 -6.87 6.76
C SER A 362 -6.91 -5.61 7.51
N MET A 363 -8.22 -5.32 7.50
CA MET A 363 -8.82 -4.17 8.20
C MET A 363 -8.54 -4.18 9.70
N ARG A 364 -8.51 -5.35 10.35
CA ARG A 364 -8.14 -5.49 11.77
C ARG A 364 -6.72 -5.05 12.10
N ASN A 365 -5.81 -5.09 11.13
CA ASN A 365 -4.47 -4.49 11.25
C ASN A 365 -4.37 -3.08 10.65
N GLY A 366 -5.49 -2.51 10.19
CA GLY A 366 -5.55 -1.15 9.64
C GLY A 366 -5.10 -1.05 8.19
N GLY A 367 -5.44 -2.02 7.34
CA GLY A 367 -5.29 -1.91 5.90
C GLY A 367 -6.57 -2.27 5.16
N GLY A 368 -7.13 -1.33 4.42
CA GLY A 368 -8.28 -1.56 3.55
C GLY A 368 -7.87 -1.94 2.13
N PRO A 369 -8.80 -1.89 1.17
CA PRO A 369 -8.56 -2.26 -0.22
C PRO A 369 -7.42 -1.51 -0.90
N ALA A 370 -7.23 -0.22 -0.62
CA ALA A 370 -6.17 0.58 -1.22
C ALA A 370 -4.79 0.25 -0.63
N CYS A 371 -4.69 0.00 0.69
CA CYS A 371 -3.41 -0.37 1.30
C CYS A 371 -2.83 -1.65 0.69
N LEU A 372 -3.68 -2.61 0.33
CA LEU A 372 -3.26 -3.90 -0.24
C LEU A 372 -2.67 -3.80 -1.65
N ARG A 373 -2.80 -2.66 -2.35
CA ARG A 373 -2.46 -2.55 -3.77
C ARG A 373 -1.55 -1.36 -4.13
N LEU A 374 -0.52 -1.66 -4.90
CA LEU A 374 0.32 -0.70 -5.61
C LEU A 374 -0.27 -0.43 -7.00
N ARG A 375 -0.53 0.84 -7.33
CA ARG A 375 -0.98 1.23 -8.68
C ARG A 375 0.22 1.41 -9.58
N VAL A 376 0.19 0.79 -10.75
CA VAL A 376 1.26 0.87 -11.74
C VAL A 376 0.67 1.26 -13.10
N PRO A 377 0.63 2.56 -13.43
CA PRO A 377 0.36 3.02 -14.79
C PRO A 377 1.45 2.55 -15.74
N LEU A 378 1.07 1.80 -16.77
CA LEU A 378 1.95 1.26 -17.80
C LEU A 378 1.45 1.70 -19.17
N SER A 379 2.35 1.83 -20.14
CA SER A 379 1.95 1.77 -21.56
C SER A 379 1.68 0.31 -21.95
N ASP A 380 1.04 0.07 -23.10
CA ASP A 380 0.90 -1.29 -23.63
C ASP A 380 2.26 -1.98 -23.84
N ALA A 381 3.28 -1.20 -24.17
CA ALA A 381 4.62 -1.70 -24.40
C ALA A 381 5.34 -2.04 -23.09
N ASP A 382 5.10 -1.28 -22.02
CA ASP A 382 5.59 -1.60 -20.68
C ASP A 382 4.87 -2.81 -20.10
N LEU A 383 3.55 -2.92 -20.27
CA LEU A 383 2.77 -4.08 -19.83
C LEU A 383 3.30 -5.41 -20.41
N ARG A 384 3.68 -5.43 -21.70
CA ARG A 384 4.28 -6.61 -22.34
C ARG A 384 5.67 -6.97 -21.78
N ALA A 385 6.35 -6.02 -21.15
CA ALA A 385 7.69 -6.21 -20.59
C ALA A 385 7.68 -6.58 -19.09
N VAL A 386 6.51 -6.50 -18.44
CA VAL A 386 6.31 -7.04 -17.08
C VAL A 386 6.52 -8.55 -17.09
N ASN A 387 6.99 -9.12 -16.00
CA ASN A 387 6.96 -10.57 -15.78
C ASN A 387 5.51 -11.08 -15.81
N GLN A 388 5.12 -11.73 -16.91
CA GLN A 388 3.75 -12.17 -17.13
C GLN A 388 3.27 -13.20 -16.09
N GLU A 389 4.19 -13.91 -15.42
CA GLU A 389 3.85 -14.87 -14.36
C GLU A 389 3.38 -14.21 -13.06
N THR A 390 3.57 -12.90 -12.92
CA THR A 390 3.05 -12.09 -11.81
C THR A 390 1.68 -11.46 -12.12
N LEU A 391 1.23 -11.51 -13.38
CA LEU A 391 -0.09 -11.02 -13.76
C LEU A 391 -1.15 -12.08 -13.48
N LEU A 392 -2.33 -11.64 -13.03
CA LEU A 392 -3.40 -12.55 -12.69
C LEU A 392 -4.18 -12.99 -13.92
N THR A 393 -4.35 -14.29 -14.00
CA THR A 393 -5.30 -14.98 -14.89
C THR A 393 -6.18 -15.88 -14.03
N PRO A 394 -7.32 -16.37 -14.54
CA PRO A 394 -8.12 -17.35 -13.80
C PRO A 394 -7.30 -18.58 -13.34
N ALA A 395 -6.37 -19.05 -14.19
CA ALA A 395 -5.48 -20.16 -13.84
C ALA A 395 -4.48 -19.78 -12.74
N LYS A 396 -3.89 -18.59 -12.78
CA LYS A 396 -2.97 -18.10 -11.74
C LYS A 396 -3.69 -17.92 -10.40
N LEU A 397 -4.90 -17.34 -10.41
CA LEU A 397 -5.74 -17.23 -9.22
C LEU A 397 -6.06 -18.59 -8.61
N ALA A 398 -6.44 -19.58 -9.42
CA ALA A 398 -6.68 -20.94 -8.94
C ALA A 398 -5.42 -21.57 -8.33
N ALA A 399 -4.26 -21.43 -8.98
CA ALA A 399 -2.98 -21.92 -8.46
C ALA A 399 -2.60 -21.25 -7.13
N LEU A 400 -2.77 -19.95 -7.01
CA LEU A 400 -2.54 -19.21 -5.76
C LEU A 400 -3.48 -19.66 -4.64
N ARG A 401 -4.75 -19.93 -4.94
CA ARG A 401 -5.71 -20.48 -3.96
C ARG A 401 -5.27 -21.86 -3.47
N VAL A 402 -4.80 -22.74 -4.36
CA VAL A 402 -4.25 -24.05 -3.96
C VAL A 402 -3.03 -23.86 -3.06
N TRP A 403 -2.08 -23.04 -3.49
CA TRP A 403 -0.88 -22.73 -2.71
C TRP A 403 -1.20 -22.20 -1.30
N VAL A 404 -2.16 -21.27 -1.18
CA VAL A 404 -2.62 -20.76 0.13
C VAL A 404 -3.21 -21.89 0.99
N ASN A 405 -4.11 -22.71 0.43
CA ASN A 405 -4.75 -23.80 1.18
C ASN A 405 -3.76 -24.87 1.63
N THR A 406 -2.68 -25.08 0.88
CA THR A 406 -1.61 -26.03 1.23
C THR A 406 -0.74 -25.50 2.37
N HIS A 407 -0.36 -24.23 2.35
CA HIS A 407 0.72 -23.71 3.20
C HIS A 407 0.26 -22.91 4.43
N TYR A 408 -0.97 -22.41 4.46
CA TYR A 408 -1.40 -21.45 5.48
C TYR A 408 -2.15 -22.13 6.62
N ARG A 409 -1.83 -21.75 7.86
CA ARG A 409 -2.59 -22.10 9.06
C ARG A 409 -3.94 -21.36 9.08
N GLU A 410 -4.95 -21.98 9.68
CA GLU A 410 -6.28 -21.38 9.87
C GLU A 410 -6.36 -20.52 11.15
N THR A 411 -5.44 -20.76 12.08
CA THR A 411 -5.35 -20.01 13.33
C THR A 411 -3.88 -19.76 13.63
N LEU A 412 -3.56 -18.52 13.99
CA LEU A 412 -2.23 -18.14 14.46
C LEU A 412 -2.36 -17.15 15.63
N HIS A 413 -1.77 -17.52 16.77
CA HIS A 413 -1.56 -16.68 17.94
C HIS A 413 -0.13 -16.09 17.91
N ALA A 414 0.11 -15.03 18.68
CA ALA A 414 1.43 -14.42 18.76
C ALA A 414 2.50 -15.39 19.31
N ASP A 415 2.12 -16.33 20.17
CA ASP A 415 3.03 -17.34 20.73
C ASP A 415 3.47 -18.37 19.69
N ASP A 416 2.65 -18.62 18.65
CA ASP A 416 2.99 -19.55 17.57
C ASP A 416 4.16 -19.04 16.71
N LEU A 417 4.49 -17.75 16.81
CA LEU A 417 5.64 -17.16 16.11
C LEU A 417 6.98 -17.75 16.56
N ALA A 418 7.02 -18.38 17.73
CA ALA A 418 8.19 -19.08 18.25
C ALA A 418 8.36 -20.50 17.68
N ASP A 419 7.33 -21.04 17.04
CA ASP A 419 7.31 -22.41 16.52
C ASP A 419 8.28 -22.55 15.32
N PRO A 420 9.36 -23.35 15.43
CA PRO A 420 10.28 -23.58 14.31
C PRO A 420 9.62 -24.25 13.10
N ALA A 421 8.47 -24.93 13.27
CA ALA A 421 7.70 -25.47 12.16
C ALA A 421 7.09 -24.35 11.31
N LEU A 422 6.58 -23.27 11.91
CA LEU A 422 6.05 -22.12 11.17
C LEU A 422 7.11 -21.50 10.26
N LEU A 423 8.35 -21.37 10.73
CA LEU A 423 9.46 -20.87 9.90
C LEU A 423 9.72 -21.77 8.68
N ARG A 424 9.71 -23.10 8.88
CA ARG A 424 9.93 -24.08 7.80
C ARG A 424 8.76 -24.09 6.80
N GLU A 425 7.54 -24.04 7.29
CA GLU A 425 6.31 -23.91 6.48
C GLU A 425 6.38 -22.65 5.62
N SER A 426 6.67 -21.50 6.24
CA SER A 426 6.81 -20.20 5.58
C SER A 426 7.88 -20.22 4.48
N ARG A 427 9.09 -20.71 4.78
CA ARG A 427 10.17 -20.81 3.78
C ARG A 427 9.82 -21.78 2.63
N SER A 428 9.19 -22.91 2.94
CA SER A 428 8.75 -23.87 1.91
C SER A 428 7.69 -23.25 0.99
N ALA A 429 6.73 -22.53 1.58
CA ALA A 429 5.69 -21.81 0.85
C ALA A 429 6.31 -20.76 -0.09
N LEU A 430 7.22 -19.92 0.44
CA LEU A 430 7.90 -18.87 -0.31
C LEU A 430 8.75 -19.42 -1.46
N ASP A 431 9.44 -20.54 -1.23
CA ASP A 431 10.25 -21.19 -2.25
C ASP A 431 9.38 -21.71 -3.41
N GLU A 432 8.25 -22.35 -3.10
CA GLU A 432 7.26 -22.74 -4.12
C GLU A 432 6.67 -21.53 -4.85
N LEU A 433 6.38 -20.45 -4.13
CA LEU A 433 5.78 -19.24 -4.70
C LEU A 433 6.74 -18.56 -5.69
N THR A 434 8.04 -18.49 -5.40
CA THR A 434 9.01 -17.89 -6.34
C THR A 434 9.08 -18.64 -7.67
N ARG A 435 8.87 -19.97 -7.67
CA ARG A 435 8.70 -20.76 -8.89
C ARG A 435 7.37 -20.46 -9.58
N LEU A 436 6.28 -20.44 -8.81
CA LEU A 436 4.94 -20.16 -9.33
C LEU A 436 4.84 -18.78 -10.00
N LEU A 437 5.58 -17.79 -9.50
CA LEU A 437 5.62 -16.42 -10.01
C LEU A 437 6.85 -16.11 -10.89
N ALA A 438 7.72 -17.10 -11.14
CA ALA A 438 8.97 -16.96 -11.89
C ALA A 438 9.86 -15.77 -11.45
N LEU A 439 10.07 -15.63 -10.13
CA LEU A 439 10.81 -14.50 -9.54
C LEU A 439 12.31 -14.79 -9.36
N GLY A 440 12.72 -16.04 -9.44
CA GLY A 440 14.07 -16.47 -9.04
C GLY A 440 14.28 -16.38 -7.53
N ASN A 441 15.54 -16.38 -7.10
CA ASN A 441 15.91 -16.40 -5.68
C ASN A 441 15.94 -14.98 -5.11
N ILE A 442 14.78 -14.46 -4.68
CA ILE A 442 14.65 -13.10 -4.14
C ILE A 442 14.84 -13.02 -2.62
N TYR A 443 14.62 -14.13 -1.90
CA TYR A 443 14.75 -14.17 -0.43
C TYR A 443 16.16 -14.56 0.02
N ASP A 444 16.55 -14.13 1.21
CA ASP A 444 17.88 -14.41 1.75
C ASP A 444 18.07 -15.90 2.03
N PHE A 445 17.05 -16.62 2.50
CA PHE A 445 17.16 -18.08 2.73
C PHE A 445 17.37 -18.92 1.44
N GLN A 446 17.13 -18.36 0.26
CA GLN A 446 17.34 -19.02 -1.03
C GLN A 446 18.73 -18.76 -1.62
N ARG A 447 19.57 -17.97 -0.94
CA ARG A 447 20.83 -17.42 -1.46
C ARG A 447 22.06 -17.98 -0.74
#